data_AF-A0AA39S8E6-F1
#
_entry.id   AF-A0AA39S8E6-F1
#
_cell.length_a   1.000
_cell.length_b   1.000
_cell.length_c   1.000
_cell.angle_alpha   90.00
_cell.angle_beta   90.00
_cell.angle_gamma   90.00
#
_symmetry.space_group_name_H-M   'P 1'
#
loop_
_entity.id
_entity.type
_entity.pdbx_description
1 polymer ?
#
loop_
_entity_poly.entity_id
_entity_poly.type
_entity_poly.pdbx_seq_one_letter_code
_entity_poly.pdbx_strand_id
1 'polypeptide(L)'
;MVLLEGCLDSWVALDKWDRDSLVNVSGNVRFSVGPVEMRLEDYFRYSDQVKEERPLYLFDLKFAQKVPILGSEFEVPVYFREDLFSVLGNERPDYRWVIIGPAGSGSSFHIDPNSTSAWNAVIKGSKKWVLFPPDVVPPGVHPSPDGAEVACPVSIIEWFMNLYGATKNWKKRPIECICKAREVILVPN
;
A
#
# COMPACT_ATOMS: atom_id res chain seq x y z
N MET A 1 0.32 -15.75 2.77
CA MET A 1 -0.41 -14.81 1.88
C MET A 1 -1.74 -15.43 1.50
N VAL A 2 -2.82 -14.69 1.63
CA VAL A 2 -4.16 -15.08 1.18
C VAL A 2 -4.79 -13.88 0.47
N LEU A 3 -5.50 -14.13 -0.64
CA LEU A 3 -6.40 -13.16 -1.27
C LEU A 3 -7.83 -13.47 -0.83
N LEU A 4 -8.54 -12.45 -0.38
CA LEU A 4 -9.92 -12.53 0.09
C LEU A 4 -10.80 -11.73 -0.87
N GLU A 5 -11.94 -12.32 -1.22
CA GLU A 5 -13.01 -11.69 -2.01
C GLU A 5 -14.27 -11.54 -1.14
N GLY A 6 -15.17 -10.63 -1.53
CA GLY A 6 -16.43 -10.37 -0.82
C GLY A 6 -16.28 -9.60 0.51
N CYS A 7 -15.05 -9.35 0.96
CA CYS A 7 -14.78 -8.61 2.21
C CYS A 7 -15.13 -7.11 2.14
N LEU A 8 -15.32 -6.58 0.94
CA LEU A 8 -15.49 -5.14 0.69
C LEU A 8 -16.90 -4.78 0.23
N ASP A 9 -17.83 -5.74 0.14
CA ASP A 9 -19.12 -5.54 -0.51
C ASP A 9 -20.01 -4.47 0.16
N SER A 10 -19.79 -4.20 1.45
CA SER A 10 -20.47 -3.13 2.21
C SER A 10 -19.82 -1.75 2.05
N TRP A 11 -18.65 -1.65 1.42
CA TRP A 11 -17.89 -0.40 1.36
C TRP A 11 -18.47 0.55 0.32
N VAL A 12 -18.97 1.69 0.79
CA VAL A 12 -19.39 2.82 -0.05
C VAL A 12 -18.24 3.31 -0.95
N ALA A 13 -17.00 3.16 -0.49
CA ALA A 13 -15.81 3.55 -1.24
C ALA A 13 -15.68 2.83 -2.60
N LEU A 14 -16.20 1.61 -2.77
CA LEU A 14 -16.13 0.89 -4.05
C LEU A 14 -16.86 1.64 -5.18
N ASP A 15 -17.96 2.29 -4.84
CA ASP A 15 -18.78 3.05 -5.78
C ASP A 15 -18.32 4.50 -5.91
N LYS A 16 -18.00 5.14 -4.79
CA LYS A 16 -17.73 6.59 -4.74
C LYS A 16 -16.28 7.01 -4.93
N TRP A 17 -15.30 6.15 -4.71
CA TRP A 17 -13.89 6.55 -4.84
C TRP A 17 -13.44 6.46 -6.30
N ASP A 18 -13.94 7.38 -7.10
CA ASP A 18 -13.36 7.79 -8.37
C ASP A 18 -12.60 9.12 -8.20
N ARG A 19 -11.85 9.53 -9.23
CA ARG A 19 -11.00 10.72 -9.16
C ARG A 19 -11.80 12.01 -8.93
N ASP A 20 -12.92 12.18 -9.62
CA ASP A 20 -13.72 13.41 -9.56
C ASP A 20 -14.39 13.55 -8.20
N SER A 21 -14.98 12.45 -7.71
CA SER A 21 -15.58 12.36 -6.38
C SER A 21 -14.56 12.65 -5.29
N LEU A 22 -13.37 12.04 -5.37
CA LEU A 22 -12.29 12.25 -4.40
C LEU A 22 -11.80 13.71 -4.39
N VAL A 23 -11.61 14.33 -5.56
CA VAL A 23 -11.26 15.76 -5.66
C VAL A 23 -12.36 16.62 -5.04
N ASN A 24 -13.62 16.35 -5.37
CA ASN A 24 -14.75 17.14 -4.88
C ASN A 24 -14.88 17.09 -3.36
N VAL A 25 -14.85 15.89 -2.76
CA VAL A 25 -14.99 15.76 -1.29
C VAL A 25 -13.76 16.24 -0.52
N SER A 26 -12.59 16.26 -1.14
CA SER A 26 -11.35 16.71 -0.51
C SER A 26 -11.10 18.21 -0.69
N GLY A 27 -11.65 18.83 -1.74
CA GLY A 27 -11.48 20.24 -2.06
C GLY A 27 -10.00 20.67 -2.05
N ASN A 28 -9.67 21.61 -1.16
CA ASN A 28 -8.33 22.20 -1.05
C ASN A 28 -7.41 21.47 -0.04
N VAL A 29 -7.87 20.38 0.57
CA VAL A 29 -7.08 19.57 1.52
C VAL A 29 -5.86 19.01 0.82
N ARG A 30 -4.72 19.01 1.53
CA ARG A 30 -3.46 18.45 1.04
C ARG A 30 -3.18 17.09 1.65
N PHE A 31 -2.69 16.18 0.83
CA PHE A 31 -2.32 14.82 1.19
C PHE A 31 -0.81 14.63 1.06
N SER A 32 -0.23 13.77 1.89
CA SER A 32 1.16 13.36 1.82
C SER A 32 1.42 12.54 0.56
N VAL A 33 2.31 13.02 -0.29
CA VAL A 33 2.73 12.39 -1.54
C VAL A 33 4.26 12.34 -1.57
N GLY A 34 4.82 11.26 -1.00
CA GLY A 34 6.26 11.16 -0.77
C GLY A 34 6.77 12.32 0.11
N PRO A 35 7.75 13.13 -0.35
CA PRO A 35 8.35 14.20 0.44
C PRO A 35 7.54 15.50 0.48
N VAL A 36 6.41 15.58 -0.23
CA VAL A 36 5.62 16.82 -0.37
C VAL A 36 4.14 16.60 0.01
N GLU A 37 3.40 17.70 0.17
CA GLU A 37 1.95 17.66 0.32
C GLU A 37 1.25 18.35 -0.86
N MET A 38 0.30 17.65 -1.49
CA MET A 38 -0.41 18.09 -2.70
C MET A 38 -1.93 18.01 -2.53
N ARG A 39 -2.67 18.89 -3.22
CA ARG A 39 -4.11 18.68 -3.42
C ARG A 39 -4.31 17.49 -4.35
N LEU A 40 -5.44 16.77 -4.21
CA LEU A 40 -5.73 15.64 -5.09
C LEU A 40 -5.82 16.06 -6.56
N GLU A 41 -6.36 17.24 -6.85
CA GLU A 41 -6.43 17.77 -8.22
C GLU A 41 -5.03 17.89 -8.85
N ASP A 42 -4.08 18.50 -8.12
CA ASP A 42 -2.71 18.67 -8.58
C ASP A 42 -1.98 17.33 -8.69
N TYR A 43 -2.21 16.42 -7.74
CA TYR A 43 -1.64 15.08 -7.77
C TYR A 43 -2.14 14.26 -8.96
N PHE A 44 -3.44 14.32 -9.27
CA PHE A 44 -4.00 13.63 -10.43
C PHE A 44 -3.46 14.21 -11.74
N ARG A 45 -3.38 15.54 -11.86
CA ARG A 45 -2.75 16.20 -13.03
C ARG A 45 -1.29 15.75 -13.23
N TYR A 46 -0.52 15.67 -12.15
CA TYR A 46 0.82 15.11 -12.17
C TYR A 46 0.83 13.64 -12.61
N SER A 47 -0.05 12.82 -12.01
CA SER A 47 -0.12 11.37 -12.25
C SER A 47 -0.45 11.00 -13.69
N ASP A 48 -1.14 11.89 -14.42
CA ASP A 48 -1.50 11.68 -15.83
C ASP A 48 -0.32 11.94 -16.78
N GLN A 49 0.71 12.67 -16.32
CA GLN A 49 1.83 13.11 -17.15
C GLN A 49 3.14 12.43 -16.79
N VAL A 50 3.21 11.76 -15.63
CA VAL A 50 4.44 11.16 -15.13
C VAL A 50 4.97 10.07 -16.05
N LYS A 51 6.29 10.11 -16.31
CA LYS A 51 7.03 9.09 -17.08
C LYS A 51 8.33 8.69 -16.38
N GLU A 52 8.58 9.21 -15.19
CA GLU A 52 9.78 8.93 -14.42
C GLU A 52 9.73 7.52 -13.82
N GLU A 53 10.91 6.99 -13.48
CA GLU A 53 11.05 5.62 -12.97
C GLU A 53 10.48 5.45 -11.55
N ARG A 54 10.46 6.52 -10.76
CA ARG A 54 9.93 6.54 -9.39
C ARG A 54 8.86 7.62 -9.26
N PRO A 55 7.63 7.39 -9.78
CA PRO A 55 6.54 8.34 -9.61
C PRO A 55 6.26 8.63 -8.13
N LEU A 56 5.88 9.86 -7.82
CA LEU A 56 5.37 10.25 -6.51
C LEU A 56 4.16 9.39 -6.15
N TYR A 57 4.14 8.91 -4.91
CA TYR A 57 3.16 7.97 -4.40
C TYR A 57 2.42 8.60 -3.22
N LEU A 58 1.10 8.76 -3.34
CA LEU A 58 0.26 9.28 -2.27
C LEU A 58 0.11 8.19 -1.22
N PHE A 59 0.53 8.50 0.00
CA PHE A 59 0.54 7.59 1.13
C PHE A 59 0.25 8.40 2.41
N ASP A 60 -1.03 8.63 2.69
CA ASP A 60 -1.45 9.56 3.74
C ASP A 60 -2.14 8.82 4.89
N LEU A 61 -1.55 8.92 6.08
CA LEU A 61 -2.03 8.30 7.32
C LEU A 61 -3.14 9.09 8.01
N LYS A 62 -3.26 10.38 7.68
CA LYS A 62 -4.20 11.33 8.28
C LYS A 62 -5.44 11.54 7.41
N PHE A 63 -5.60 10.80 6.31
CA PHE A 63 -6.65 11.04 5.31
C PHE A 63 -8.06 11.08 5.92
N ALA A 64 -8.35 10.16 6.85
CA ALA A 64 -9.64 10.05 7.50
C ALA A 64 -9.89 11.15 8.54
N GLN A 65 -8.82 11.76 9.10
CA GLN A 65 -8.92 12.93 9.97
C GLN A 65 -9.06 14.21 9.15
N LYS A 66 -8.32 14.31 8.03
CA LYS A 66 -8.33 15.44 7.10
C LYS A 66 -9.66 15.54 6.35
N VAL A 67 -10.23 14.40 5.93
CA VAL A 67 -11.49 14.31 5.18
C VAL A 67 -12.38 13.22 5.83
N PRO A 68 -13.16 13.55 6.88
CA PRO A 68 -13.90 12.58 7.68
C PRO A 68 -14.83 11.65 6.90
N ILE A 69 -15.42 12.12 5.80
CA ILE A 69 -16.30 11.28 4.97
C ILE A 69 -15.55 10.06 4.40
N LEU A 70 -14.28 10.22 3.99
CA LEU A 70 -13.46 9.09 3.50
C LEU A 70 -13.24 8.04 4.60
N GLY A 71 -13.13 8.48 5.86
CA GLY A 71 -13.02 7.60 7.01
C GLY A 71 -14.28 6.80 7.33
N SER A 72 -15.44 7.22 6.81
CA SER A 72 -16.75 6.59 7.03
C SER A 72 -17.22 5.70 5.88
N GLU A 73 -16.51 5.71 4.74
CA GLU A 73 -16.91 5.01 3.52
C GLU A 73 -16.31 3.60 3.39
N PHE A 74 -15.58 3.16 4.41
CA PHE A 74 -15.05 1.82 4.54
C PHE A 74 -15.15 1.33 5.98
N GLU A 75 -15.04 0.01 6.17
CA GLU A 75 -15.00 -0.61 7.50
C GLU A 75 -13.90 -1.67 7.55
N VAL A 76 -13.34 -1.93 8.73
CA VAL A 76 -12.37 -3.02 8.90
C VAL A 76 -13.07 -4.36 8.65
N PRO A 77 -12.59 -5.20 7.69
CA PRO A 77 -13.20 -6.49 7.42
C PRO A 77 -13.25 -7.36 8.68
N VAL A 78 -14.26 -8.22 8.78
CA VAL A 78 -14.57 -9.00 10.01
C VAL A 78 -13.37 -9.77 10.57
N TYR A 79 -12.50 -10.27 9.70
CA TYR A 79 -11.31 -11.05 10.05
C TYR A 79 -10.20 -10.22 10.72
N PHE A 80 -10.22 -8.89 10.59
CA PHE A 80 -9.16 -7.99 11.03
C PHE A 80 -9.62 -7.02 12.13
N ARG A 81 -10.79 -7.26 12.73
CA ARG A 81 -11.37 -6.35 13.74
C ARG A 81 -10.68 -6.41 15.10
N GLU A 82 -9.90 -7.47 15.37
CA GLU A 82 -9.05 -7.50 16.55
C GLU A 82 -7.87 -6.54 16.37
N ASP A 83 -7.91 -5.42 17.09
CA ASP A 83 -6.89 -4.38 17.07
C ASP A 83 -6.30 -4.24 18.47
N LEU A 84 -5.28 -5.04 18.78
CA LEU A 84 -4.62 -5.02 20.11
C LEU A 84 -3.94 -3.68 20.39
N PHE A 85 -3.50 -2.94 19.37
CA PHE A 85 -2.91 -1.61 19.54
C PHE A 85 -3.93 -0.56 19.98
N SER A 86 -5.24 -0.84 19.88
CA SER A 86 -6.29 0.07 20.36
C SER A 86 -6.18 0.39 21.85
N VAL A 87 -5.60 -0.52 22.67
CA VAL A 87 -5.43 -0.31 24.11
C VAL A 87 -4.44 0.81 24.45
N LEU A 88 -3.58 1.19 23.50
CA LEU A 88 -2.62 2.28 23.67
C LEU A 88 -3.26 3.67 23.51
N GLY A 89 -4.52 3.75 23.07
CA GLY A 89 -5.23 5.01 22.91
C GLY A 89 -4.50 5.95 21.96
N ASN A 90 -4.11 7.14 22.45
CA ASN A 90 -3.41 8.15 21.65
C ASN A 90 -1.93 7.83 21.39
N GLU A 91 -1.34 6.92 22.16
CA GLU A 91 0.05 6.48 22.00
C GLU A 91 0.19 5.35 20.97
N ARG A 92 -0.92 4.95 20.32
CA ARG A 92 -0.89 3.91 19.30
C ARG A 92 -0.04 4.34 18.10
N PRO A 93 0.73 3.43 17.49
CA PRO A 93 1.36 3.68 16.20
C PRO A 93 0.32 3.94 15.10
N ASP A 94 0.76 4.62 14.05
CA ASP A 94 -0.03 4.77 12.82
C ASP A 94 -0.38 3.40 12.24
N TYR A 95 -1.60 3.23 11.74
CA TYR A 95 -2.17 1.91 11.46
C TYR A 95 -3.08 1.84 10.22
N ARG A 96 -3.31 2.98 9.56
CA ARG A 96 -4.15 3.06 8.36
C ARG A 96 -3.67 4.15 7.44
N TRP A 97 -3.71 3.87 6.14
CA TRP A 97 -3.26 4.78 5.10
C TRP A 97 -4.20 4.71 3.91
N VAL A 98 -4.43 5.85 3.26
CA VAL A 98 -4.94 5.87 1.89
C VAL A 98 -3.74 5.88 0.94
N ILE A 99 -3.80 5.01 -0.07
CA ILE A 99 -2.70 4.81 -1.00
C ILE A 99 -3.21 5.01 -2.43
N ILE A 100 -2.67 6.00 -3.13
CA ILE A 100 -3.06 6.32 -4.51
C ILE A 100 -1.79 6.53 -5.32
N GLY A 101 -1.74 5.92 -6.51
CA GLY A 101 -0.55 6.00 -7.36
C GLY A 101 -0.82 5.67 -8.82
N PRO A 102 -0.06 6.27 -9.75
CA PRO A 102 -0.08 5.90 -11.17
C PRO A 102 0.57 4.53 -11.39
N ALA A 103 0.45 4.00 -12.61
CA ALA A 103 1.14 2.77 -12.99
C ALA A 103 2.66 2.89 -12.78
N GLY A 104 3.29 1.83 -12.29
CA GLY A 104 4.73 1.80 -11.97
C GLY A 104 5.10 2.33 -10.59
N SER A 105 4.19 3.04 -9.89
CA SER A 105 4.39 3.40 -8.48
C SER A 105 4.15 2.21 -7.54
N GLY A 106 4.71 2.27 -6.33
CA GLY A 106 4.53 1.24 -5.31
C GLY A 106 5.47 1.40 -4.13
N SER A 107 5.53 0.38 -3.27
CA SER A 107 6.48 0.27 -2.16
C SER A 107 7.56 -0.77 -2.49
N SER A 108 8.82 -0.47 -2.16
CA SER A 108 9.91 -1.46 -2.23
C SER A 108 9.77 -2.54 -1.15
N PHE A 109 10.63 -3.55 -1.16
CA PHE A 109 10.65 -4.58 -0.11
C PHE A 109 10.85 -3.95 1.28
N HIS A 110 10.02 -4.40 2.22
CA HIS A 110 10.06 -4.03 3.62
C HIS A 110 9.43 -5.14 4.45
N ILE A 111 9.64 -5.06 5.76
CA ILE A 111 8.91 -5.83 6.78
C ILE A 111 8.06 -4.82 7.54
N ASP A 112 6.79 -5.14 7.79
CA ASP A 112 5.92 -4.25 8.54
C ASP A 112 6.44 -4.10 9.99
N PRO A 113 6.45 -2.87 10.53
CA PRO A 113 7.03 -2.60 11.85
C PRO A 113 6.24 -3.27 12.97
N ASN A 114 6.86 -3.37 14.15
CA ASN A 114 6.25 -3.88 15.37
C ASN A 114 5.71 -5.33 15.25
N SER A 115 6.26 -6.11 14.33
CA SER A 115 5.83 -7.49 14.04
C SER A 115 4.33 -7.60 13.72
N THR A 116 3.78 -6.59 13.06
CA THR A 116 2.36 -6.56 12.70
C THR A 116 2.09 -7.38 11.43
N SER A 117 0.87 -7.90 11.33
CA SER A 117 0.30 -8.33 10.05
C SER A 117 -0.50 -7.19 9.44
N ALA A 118 -0.62 -7.15 8.12
CA ALA A 118 -1.36 -6.12 7.40
C ALA A 118 -2.39 -6.71 6.43
N TRP A 119 -3.42 -5.92 6.15
CA TRP A 119 -4.35 -6.18 5.05
C TRP A 119 -4.39 -4.97 4.11
N ASN A 120 -4.43 -5.23 2.80
CA ASN A 120 -4.48 -4.18 1.79
C ASN A 120 -5.67 -4.42 0.86
N ALA A 121 -6.65 -3.51 0.90
CA ALA A 121 -7.85 -3.55 0.09
C ALA A 121 -7.70 -2.68 -1.17
N VAL A 122 -7.88 -3.28 -2.35
CA VAL A 122 -7.79 -2.55 -3.62
C VAL A 122 -9.19 -2.11 -4.06
N ILE A 123 -9.41 -0.79 -4.12
CA ILE A 123 -10.70 -0.20 -4.51
C ILE A 123 -10.77 -0.01 -6.04
N LYS A 124 -9.70 0.53 -6.64
CA LYS A 124 -9.57 0.73 -8.10
C LYS A 124 -8.20 0.25 -8.57
N GLY A 125 -8.15 -0.28 -9.80
CA GLY A 125 -6.92 -0.77 -10.42
C GLY A 125 -6.49 -2.14 -9.91
N SER A 126 -5.17 -2.38 -9.89
CA SER A 126 -4.57 -3.63 -9.43
C SER A 126 -3.14 -3.41 -8.94
N LYS A 127 -2.68 -4.23 -7.99
CA LYS A 127 -1.32 -4.20 -7.46
C LYS A 127 -0.67 -5.57 -7.64
N LYS A 128 0.55 -5.60 -8.17
CA LYS A 128 1.39 -6.81 -8.18
C LYS A 128 2.13 -6.91 -6.84
N TRP A 129 2.02 -8.07 -6.21
CA TRP A 129 2.69 -8.39 -4.95
C TRP A 129 3.73 -9.48 -5.18
N VAL A 130 4.87 -9.34 -4.51
CA VAL A 130 5.94 -10.34 -4.47
C VAL A 130 6.40 -10.43 -3.01
N LEU A 131 6.17 -11.58 -2.38
CA LEU A 131 6.48 -11.84 -0.98
C LEU A 131 7.52 -12.94 -0.89
N PHE A 132 8.55 -12.71 -0.09
CA PHE A 132 9.55 -13.73 0.23
C PHE A 132 9.27 -14.32 1.61
N PRO A 133 9.55 -15.62 1.83
CA PRO A 133 9.57 -16.17 3.18
C PRO A 133 10.52 -15.37 4.10
N PRO A 134 10.24 -15.26 5.41
CA PRO A 134 11.06 -14.45 6.33
C PRO A 134 12.54 -14.83 6.38
N ASP A 135 12.88 -16.07 6.04
CA ASP A 135 14.26 -16.57 6.03
C ASP A 135 14.97 -16.40 4.67
N VAL A 136 14.36 -15.69 3.72
CA VAL A 136 14.92 -15.44 2.39
C VAL A 136 15.05 -13.94 2.15
N VAL A 137 16.30 -13.48 1.99
CA VAL A 137 16.59 -12.10 1.60
C VAL A 137 16.29 -11.94 0.09
N PRO A 138 15.42 -11.00 -0.31
CA PRO A 138 15.18 -10.73 -1.73
C PRO A 138 16.48 -10.26 -2.43
N PRO A 139 16.68 -10.56 -3.72
CA PRO A 139 17.85 -10.09 -4.43
C PRO A 139 17.91 -8.56 -4.46
N GLY A 140 19.09 -7.99 -4.26
CA GLY A 140 19.29 -6.53 -4.22
C GLY A 140 18.78 -5.86 -2.94
N VAL A 141 18.41 -6.63 -1.92
CA VAL A 141 17.95 -6.14 -0.63
C VAL A 141 19.01 -6.42 0.44
N HIS A 142 19.25 -5.44 1.31
CA HIS A 142 20.26 -5.46 2.36
C HIS A 142 19.61 -5.17 3.72
N PRO A 143 19.25 -6.21 4.51
CA PRO A 143 18.69 -6.02 5.84
C PRO A 143 19.77 -5.58 6.85
N SER A 144 19.36 -4.88 7.89
CA SER A 144 20.18 -4.61 9.08
C SER A 144 20.55 -5.91 9.80
N PRO A 145 21.58 -5.92 10.66
CA PRO A 145 22.00 -7.13 11.39
C PRO A 145 20.89 -7.78 12.23
N ASP A 146 19.95 -6.98 12.75
CA ASP A 146 18.78 -7.41 13.51
C ASP A 146 17.54 -7.68 12.64
N GLY A 147 17.63 -7.44 11.33
CA GLY A 147 16.55 -7.62 10.36
C GLY A 147 15.40 -6.61 10.48
N ALA A 148 15.51 -5.61 11.36
CA ALA A 148 14.46 -4.62 11.60
C ALA A 148 14.34 -3.58 10.48
N GLU A 149 15.44 -3.26 9.81
CA GLU A 149 15.48 -2.33 8.70
C GLU A 149 15.89 -3.03 7.42
N VAL A 150 15.28 -2.62 6.30
CA VAL A 150 15.51 -3.21 4.99
C VAL A 150 15.89 -2.10 4.02
N ALA A 151 17.13 -2.12 3.54
CA ALA A 151 17.58 -1.21 2.49
C ALA A 151 17.41 -1.86 1.11
N CYS A 152 16.67 -1.21 0.22
CA CYS A 152 16.52 -1.59 -1.19
C CYS A 152 17.01 -0.42 -2.06
N PRO A 153 18.31 -0.38 -2.43
CA PRO A 153 18.88 0.75 -3.19
C PRO A 153 18.30 0.86 -4.61
N VAL A 154 17.84 -0.26 -5.17
CA VAL A 154 17.25 -0.33 -6.51
C VAL A 154 15.80 0.16 -6.51
N SER A 155 15.37 0.74 -7.63
CA SER A 155 13.95 1.09 -7.80
C SER A 155 13.08 -0.17 -7.96
N ILE A 156 11.77 -0.03 -7.82
CA ILE A 156 10.83 -1.14 -8.09
C ILE A 156 10.95 -1.61 -9.54
N ILE A 157 11.03 -0.68 -10.49
CA ILE A 157 11.16 -0.99 -11.92
C ILE A 157 12.49 -1.69 -12.18
N GLU A 158 13.58 -1.16 -11.65
CA GLU A 158 14.92 -1.74 -11.76
C GLU A 158 14.96 -3.16 -11.20
N TRP A 159 14.33 -3.39 -10.05
CA TRP A 159 14.22 -4.73 -9.46
C TRP A 159 13.47 -5.70 -10.38
N PHE A 160 12.33 -5.28 -10.95
CA PHE A 160 11.58 -6.11 -11.90
C PHE A 160 12.34 -6.39 -13.19
N MET A 161 13.12 -5.44 -13.70
CA MET A 161 13.87 -5.57 -14.94
C MET A 161 15.10 -6.47 -14.78
N ASN A 162 15.84 -6.31 -13.69
CA ASN A 162 17.18 -6.89 -13.55
C ASN A 162 17.25 -8.09 -12.61
N LEU A 163 16.39 -8.16 -11.59
CA LEU A 163 16.54 -9.12 -10.49
C LEU A 163 15.39 -10.14 -10.43
N TYR A 164 14.17 -9.71 -10.76
CA TYR A 164 12.97 -10.56 -10.68
C TYR A 164 13.09 -11.85 -11.50
N GLY A 165 13.67 -11.79 -12.71
CA GLY A 165 13.84 -12.96 -13.57
C GLY A 165 14.65 -14.09 -12.92
N ALA A 166 15.66 -13.75 -12.12
CA ALA A 166 16.52 -14.72 -11.44
C ALA A 166 15.75 -15.53 -10.39
N THR A 167 14.74 -14.93 -9.75
CA THR A 167 13.97 -15.55 -8.66
C THR A 167 13.13 -16.75 -9.12
N LYS A 168 12.78 -16.81 -10.42
CA LYS A 168 11.94 -17.88 -11.00
C LYS A 168 12.59 -19.27 -10.91
N ASN A 169 13.92 -19.31 -10.87
CA ASN A 169 14.70 -20.55 -10.81
C ASN A 169 15.15 -20.92 -9.39
N TRP A 170 14.78 -20.13 -8.37
CA TRP A 170 15.19 -20.40 -7.01
C TRP A 170 14.47 -21.61 -6.41
N LYS A 171 15.12 -22.28 -5.45
CA LYS A 171 14.53 -23.39 -4.68
C LYS A 171 13.42 -22.89 -3.75
N LYS A 172 13.64 -21.76 -3.07
CA LYS A 172 12.63 -21.01 -2.33
C LYS A 172 12.22 -19.80 -3.15
N ARG A 173 11.11 -19.92 -3.88
CA ARG A 173 10.60 -18.88 -4.77
C ARG A 173 9.74 -17.89 -3.98
N PRO A 174 9.65 -16.63 -4.43
CA PRO A 174 8.66 -15.73 -3.88
C PRO A 174 7.24 -16.24 -4.17
N ILE A 175 6.33 -15.93 -3.25
CA ILE A 175 4.89 -16.01 -3.50
C ILE A 175 4.50 -14.72 -4.19
N GLU A 176 3.79 -14.81 -5.31
CA GLU A 176 3.37 -13.64 -6.07
C GLU A 176 1.90 -13.71 -6.45
N CYS A 177 1.26 -12.54 -6.52
CA CYS A 177 -0.11 -12.42 -7.00
C CYS A 177 -0.38 -11.03 -7.58
N ILE A 178 -1.52 -10.90 -8.25
CA ILE A 178 -2.09 -9.61 -8.64
C ILE A 178 -3.36 -9.44 -7.83
N CYS A 179 -3.36 -8.49 -6.90
CA CYS A 179 -4.55 -8.10 -6.15
C CYS A 179 -5.31 -7.05 -6.97
N LYS A 180 -6.54 -7.36 -7.39
CA LYS A 180 -7.39 -6.52 -8.24
C LYS A 180 -8.42 -5.74 -7.42
N ALA A 181 -9.10 -4.81 -8.07
CA ALA A 181 -10.24 -4.11 -7.48
C ALA A 181 -11.24 -5.10 -6.85
N ARG A 182 -11.72 -4.78 -5.65
CA ARG A 182 -12.60 -5.59 -4.78
C ARG A 182 -11.92 -6.74 -4.04
N GLU A 183 -10.62 -6.97 -4.24
CA GLU A 183 -9.86 -7.99 -3.50
C GLU A 183 -9.09 -7.37 -2.32
N VAL A 184 -8.86 -8.18 -1.29
CA VAL A 184 -8.02 -7.86 -0.14
C VAL A 184 -6.89 -8.87 -0.03
N ILE A 185 -5.64 -8.41 0.07
CA ILE A 185 -4.51 -9.26 0.40
C ILE A 185 -4.23 -9.21 1.90
N LEU A 186 -4.03 -10.37 2.51
CA LEU A 186 -3.46 -10.53 3.85
C LEU A 186 -1.95 -10.80 3.76
N VAL A 187 -1.18 -9.93 4.40
CA VAL A 187 0.27 -10.03 4.59
C VAL A 187 0.52 -10.44 6.04
N PRO A 188 0.84 -11.71 6.32
CA PRO A 188 1.19 -12.14 7.67
C PRO A 188 2.58 -11.60 8.05
N ASN A 189 2.80 -11.44 9.35
CA ASN A 189 4.14 -11.27 9.90
C ASN A 189 5.01 -12.51 9.65
#